data_AF-A0A6P6MBX4-F1
#
_entry.id   AF-A0A6P6MBX4-F1
#
_cell.length_a   1.000
_cell.length_b   1.000
_cell.length_c   1.000
_cell.angle_alpha   90.00
_cell.angle_beta   90.00
_cell.angle_gamma   90.00
#
_symmetry.space_group_name_H-M   'P 1'
#
loop_
_entity.id
_entity.type
_entity.pdbx_description
1 polymer ?
#
loop_
_entity_poly.entity_id
_entity_poly.type
_entity_poly.pdbx_seq_one_letter_code
_entity_poly.pdbx_strand_id
1 'polypeptide(L)'
;MMEQRGQTTDLIRMSSSAEIRQFHLSDVMDLQSMETVVESLNEGIVSICNIYKSLLDAQVDPTTGMCCNYEQIRKHIEHAECFLEKSETMIKGKLKHLEECMERLIKEKGNAEQQSKEKNNAKSKLHIEKKSAEESLKNSKAALEQAEKMVALTKDELQRQQARHNTGRGVTIGGAVLAAIPIFGWIPSIIMVSVGFSEIDKASNAISDAENELKKHESQVNEKSTKVSDYQSKIAAIQKETEETVKLINTLEEEIKELKQLLHFTADIQETFRRAVTLLTVLSGRVTVLEKQTKSFIIWEPVIKAMEDVMEAAKKVAKNQFLCSQGLQDFINTLINVREILDLCNSPNNSELDRYY
;
A
#
# COMPACT_ATOMS: atom_id res chain seq x y z
N MET A 1 -26.08 1.34 -37.33
CA MET A 1 -25.02 0.99 -36.35
C MET A 1 -24.50 2.27 -35.67
N MET A 2 -25.33 2.95 -34.89
CA MET A 2 -24.98 4.24 -34.25
C MET A 2 -24.98 4.18 -32.71
N GLU A 3 -24.90 2.99 -32.14
CA GLU A 3 -25.15 2.75 -30.70
C GLU A 3 -23.98 2.04 -29.99
N GLN A 4 -22.75 2.32 -30.40
CA GLN A 4 -21.54 1.86 -29.67
C GLN A 4 -20.52 2.95 -29.34
N ARG A 5 -20.76 4.22 -29.73
CA ARG A 5 -19.89 5.34 -29.34
C ARG A 5 -20.16 5.88 -27.93
N GLY A 6 -21.24 5.44 -27.27
CA GLY A 6 -21.58 5.89 -25.92
C GLY A 6 -20.79 5.22 -24.81
N GLN A 7 -20.39 3.95 -24.97
CA GLN A 7 -19.79 3.16 -23.88
C GLN A 7 -18.26 3.25 -23.77
N THR A 8 -17.57 3.75 -24.79
CA THR A 8 -16.09 3.87 -24.77
C THR A 8 -15.61 5.16 -24.13
N THR A 9 -16.46 6.18 -24.04
CA THR A 9 -16.14 7.47 -23.44
C THR A 9 -16.19 7.43 -21.91
N ASP A 10 -16.99 6.54 -21.31
CA ASP A 10 -17.09 6.38 -19.86
C ASP A 10 -15.91 5.61 -19.24
N LEU A 11 -15.26 4.72 -20.00
CA LEU A 11 -14.08 3.98 -19.53
C LEU A 11 -12.83 4.86 -19.44
N ILE A 12 -12.75 5.96 -20.20
CA ILE A 12 -11.63 6.92 -20.12
C ILE A 12 -11.81 7.87 -18.93
N ARG A 13 -13.05 8.08 -18.46
CA ARG A 13 -13.34 8.97 -17.33
C ARG A 13 -13.18 8.31 -15.95
N MET A 14 -13.10 6.97 -15.90
CA MET A 14 -12.76 6.26 -14.66
C MET A 14 -11.27 6.28 -14.30
N SER A 15 -10.39 6.80 -15.17
CA SER A 15 -8.98 7.08 -14.83
C SER A 15 -8.83 8.48 -14.22
N SER A 16 -9.75 8.84 -13.32
CA SER A 16 -9.52 9.95 -12.39
C SER A 16 -8.47 9.46 -11.40
N SER A 17 -7.22 9.77 -11.69
CA SER A 17 -6.08 9.77 -10.78
C SER A 17 -6.53 10.25 -9.40
N ALA A 18 -6.88 9.30 -8.53
CA ALA A 18 -6.85 9.53 -7.11
C ALA A 18 -5.37 9.78 -6.82
N GLU A 19 -5.03 11.02 -6.48
CA GLU A 19 -3.74 11.36 -5.91
C GLU A 19 -3.57 10.47 -4.67
N ILE A 20 -2.88 9.34 -4.83
CA ILE A 20 -2.45 8.51 -3.73
C ILE A 20 -1.33 9.30 -3.08
N ARG A 21 -1.69 10.06 -2.04
CA ARG A 21 -0.71 10.68 -1.16
C ARG A 21 0.10 9.54 -0.54
N GLN A 22 1.38 9.47 -0.88
CA GLN A 22 2.32 8.61 -0.15
C GLN A 22 2.33 9.08 1.30
N PHE A 23 1.73 8.27 2.17
CA PHE A 23 1.82 8.43 3.60
C PHE A 23 3.14 7.79 4.02
N HIS A 24 4.06 8.55 4.59
CA HIS A 24 5.34 7.99 5.04
C HIS A 24 5.32 7.76 6.54
N LEU A 25 5.87 6.61 6.97
CA LEU A 25 6.04 6.27 8.38
C LEU A 25 6.83 7.34 9.16
N SER A 26 7.68 8.11 8.47
CA SER A 26 8.40 9.27 9.04
C SER A 26 7.46 10.37 9.56
N ASP A 27 6.27 10.50 8.97
CA ASP A 27 5.27 11.49 9.38
C ASP A 27 4.47 11.02 10.61
N VAL A 28 4.47 9.70 10.88
CA VAL A 28 3.82 9.06 12.04
C VAL A 28 4.67 9.18 13.30
N MET A 29 5.99 9.14 13.14
CA MET A 29 6.95 9.28 14.21
C MET A 29 7.33 10.73 14.43
N ASP A 30 6.39 11.52 14.94
CA ASP A 30 6.71 12.83 15.50
C ASP A 30 7.66 12.67 16.70
N LEU A 31 8.96 12.82 16.43
CA LEU A 31 10.06 12.59 17.37
C LEU A 31 9.91 13.43 18.66
N GLN A 32 9.40 14.66 18.54
CA GLN A 32 9.21 15.57 19.68
C GLN A 32 8.25 14.99 20.73
N SER A 33 7.30 14.18 20.29
CA SER A 33 6.30 13.64 21.19
C SER A 33 6.72 12.35 21.89
N MET A 34 7.79 11.68 21.44
CA MET A 34 8.39 10.56 22.18
C MET A 34 9.43 11.04 23.20
N GLU A 35 10.12 12.15 22.92
CA GLU A 35 11.05 12.78 23.86
C GLU A 35 10.36 13.15 25.18
N THR A 36 9.17 13.75 25.11
CA THR A 36 8.37 14.11 26.29
C THR A 36 7.84 12.90 27.09
N VAL A 37 7.65 11.74 26.43
CA VAL A 37 7.35 10.47 27.11
C VAL A 37 8.57 9.99 27.88
N VAL A 38 9.75 10.03 27.26
CA VAL A 38 11.02 9.61 27.87
C VAL A 38 11.40 10.50 29.05
N GLU A 39 11.20 11.82 28.95
CA GLU A 39 11.41 12.76 30.06
C GLU A 39 10.54 12.43 31.27
N SER A 40 9.23 12.28 31.05
CA SER A 40 8.28 11.97 32.13
C SER A 40 8.57 10.60 32.76
N LEU A 41 8.99 9.64 31.95
CA LEU A 41 9.43 8.33 32.42
C LEU A 41 10.69 8.44 33.29
N ASN A 42 11.69 9.20 32.85
CA ASN A 42 12.94 9.36 33.59
C ASN A 42 12.69 9.98 34.97
N GLU A 43 11.83 10.99 35.06
CA GLU A 43 11.41 11.59 36.33
C GLU A 43 10.69 10.59 37.25
N GLY A 44 9.83 9.74 36.66
CA GLY A 44 9.18 8.65 37.39
C GLY A 44 10.19 7.65 37.97
N ILE A 45 11.18 7.24 37.17
CA ILE A 45 12.22 6.30 37.62
C ILE A 45 13.10 6.93 38.71
N VAL A 46 13.55 8.18 38.52
CA VAL A 46 14.33 8.92 39.52
C VAL A 46 13.57 9.03 40.84
N SER A 47 12.26 9.28 40.77
CA SER A 47 11.40 9.32 41.95
C SER A 47 11.35 7.97 42.66
N ILE A 48 11.20 6.86 41.93
CA ILE A 48 11.27 5.51 42.52
C ILE A 48 12.64 5.24 43.16
N CYS A 49 13.75 5.64 42.54
CA CYS A 49 15.07 5.55 43.15
C CYS A 49 15.17 6.34 44.46
N ASN A 50 14.56 7.52 44.51
CA ASN A 50 14.56 8.37 45.71
C ASN A 50 13.66 7.82 46.82
N ILE A 51 12.56 7.11 46.48
CA ILE A 51 11.82 6.29 47.44
C ILE A 51 12.84 5.34 48.09
N TYR A 52 13.52 4.51 47.29
CA TYR A 52 14.44 3.50 47.77
C TYR A 52 15.60 4.05 48.62
N LYS A 53 16.26 5.12 48.18
CA LYS A 53 17.33 5.77 48.97
C LYS A 53 16.80 6.23 50.33
N SER A 54 15.63 6.86 50.34
CA SER A 54 14.97 7.24 51.59
C SER A 54 14.61 6.02 52.43
N LEU A 55 14.35 4.85 51.84
CA LEU A 55 14.12 3.62 52.60
C LEU A 55 15.38 3.10 53.27
N LEU A 56 16.52 3.12 52.57
CA LEU A 56 17.78 2.69 53.16
C LEU A 56 18.22 3.59 54.32
N ASP A 57 17.94 4.88 54.22
CA ASP A 57 18.29 5.87 55.24
C ASP A 57 17.24 5.95 56.37
N ALA A 58 16.17 5.15 56.30
CA ALA A 58 15.08 5.18 57.27
C ALA A 58 15.54 4.69 58.64
N GLN A 59 15.50 5.58 59.63
CA GLN A 59 15.64 5.21 61.03
C GLN A 59 14.27 5.13 61.68
N VAL A 60 13.97 3.98 62.26
CA VAL A 60 12.76 3.77 63.05
C VAL A 60 13.07 4.15 64.49
N ASP A 61 12.36 5.15 65.01
CA ASP A 61 12.44 5.51 66.42
C ASP A 61 11.99 4.31 67.27
N PRO A 62 12.86 3.77 68.14
CA PRO A 62 12.58 2.53 68.86
C PRO A 62 11.49 2.68 69.94
N THR A 63 11.12 3.91 70.29
CA THR A 63 10.15 4.23 71.35
C THR A 63 8.75 4.47 70.80
N THR A 64 8.68 5.09 69.62
CA THR A 64 7.44 5.50 68.95
C THR A 64 7.11 4.63 67.74
N GLY A 65 8.06 3.82 67.27
CA GLY A 65 7.95 3.04 66.04
C GLY A 65 7.86 3.90 64.78
N MET A 66 8.18 5.20 64.87
CA MET A 66 8.02 6.14 63.76
C MET A 66 9.27 6.19 62.90
N CYS A 67 9.05 6.10 61.59
CA CYS A 67 10.09 6.33 60.61
C CYS A 67 10.36 7.83 60.44
N CYS A 68 11.59 8.27 60.70
CA CYS A 68 11.95 9.70 60.73
C CYS A 68 11.86 10.41 59.37
N ASN A 69 11.88 9.67 58.26
CA ASN A 69 11.82 10.21 56.89
C ASN A 69 10.54 9.81 56.13
N TYR A 70 9.49 9.40 56.85
CA TYR A 70 8.19 9.02 56.30
C TYR A 70 7.61 10.05 55.31
N GLU A 71 7.60 11.34 55.66
CA GLU A 71 7.08 12.41 54.80
C GLU A 71 7.84 12.53 53.48
N GLN A 72 9.14 12.24 53.50
CA GLN A 72 9.96 12.27 52.30
C GLN A 72 9.65 11.07 51.41
N ILE A 73 9.51 9.88 51.98
CA ILE A 73 9.09 8.67 51.27
C ILE A 73 7.72 8.88 50.61
N ARG A 74 6.75 9.43 51.34
CA ARG A 74 5.42 9.77 50.81
C ARG A 74 5.50 10.68 49.60
N LYS A 75 6.24 11.79 49.71
CA LYS A 75 6.42 12.73 48.60
C LYS A 75 7.02 12.05 47.37
N HIS A 76 8.00 11.17 47.55
CA HIS A 76 8.59 10.43 46.43
C HIS A 76 7.61 9.43 45.80
N ILE A 77 6.73 8.79 46.58
CA ILE A 77 5.65 7.93 46.07
C ILE A 77 4.66 8.73 45.23
N GLU A 78 4.15 9.85 45.77
CA GLU A 78 3.20 10.73 45.06
C GLU A 78 3.82 11.31 43.78
N HIS A 79 5.12 11.65 43.81
CA HIS A 79 5.84 12.13 42.65
C HIS A 79 6.00 11.03 41.58
N ALA A 80 6.41 9.82 41.97
CA ALA A 80 6.53 8.68 41.07
C ALA A 80 5.18 8.33 40.41
N GLU A 81 4.10 8.31 41.19
CA GLU A 81 2.74 8.07 40.69
C GLU A 81 2.36 9.09 39.62
N CYS A 82 2.51 10.39 39.90
CA CYS A 82 2.15 11.47 38.98
C CYS A 82 2.91 11.39 37.65
N PHE A 83 4.23 11.17 37.69
CA PHE A 83 5.05 11.12 36.47
C PHE A 83 4.84 9.86 35.64
N LEU A 84 4.58 8.72 36.28
CA LEU A 84 4.26 7.49 35.57
C LEU A 84 2.85 7.51 34.98
N GLU A 85 1.87 8.11 35.67
CA GLU A 85 0.51 8.32 35.13
C GLU A 85 0.54 9.25 33.91
N LYS A 86 1.33 10.33 33.97
CA LYS A 86 1.56 11.22 32.83
C LYS A 86 2.17 10.43 31.65
N SER A 87 3.19 9.63 31.90
CA SER A 87 3.83 8.79 30.88
C SER A 87 2.87 7.78 30.27
N GLU A 88 2.06 7.09 31.09
CA GLU A 88 1.01 6.17 30.63
C GLU A 88 0.01 6.87 29.72
N THR A 89 -0.48 8.04 30.13
CA THR A 89 -1.48 8.81 29.38
C THR A 89 -0.95 9.24 28.02
N MET A 90 0.31 9.67 27.96
CA MET A 90 0.96 10.07 26.71
C MET A 90 1.15 8.87 25.77
N ILE A 91 1.60 7.72 26.29
CA ILE A 91 1.75 6.49 25.50
C ILE A 91 0.40 5.98 25.03
N LYS A 92 -0.65 6.05 25.84
CA LYS A 92 -2.02 5.70 25.44
C LYS A 92 -2.51 6.58 24.28
N GLY A 93 -2.22 7.88 24.34
CA GLY A 93 -2.49 8.79 23.23
C GLY A 93 -1.74 8.39 21.95
N LYS A 94 -0.48 7.97 22.08
CA LYS A 94 0.32 7.46 20.95
C LYS A 94 -0.19 6.14 20.39
N LEU A 95 -0.55 5.20 21.25
CA LEU A 95 -1.12 3.92 20.83
C LEU A 95 -2.38 4.15 19.98
N LYS A 96 -3.27 5.03 20.44
CA LYS A 96 -4.46 5.41 19.68
C LYS A 96 -4.12 5.98 18.30
N HIS A 97 -3.11 6.86 18.23
CA HIS A 97 -2.68 7.41 16.94
C HIS A 97 -2.10 6.34 16.00
N LEU A 98 -1.33 5.39 16.53
CA LEU A 98 -0.82 4.25 15.76
C LEU A 98 -1.94 3.33 15.26
N GLU A 99 -2.97 3.09 16.08
CA GLU A 99 -4.19 2.36 15.69
C GLU A 99 -4.94 3.07 14.54
N GLU A 100 -5.11 4.39 14.63
CA GLU A 100 -5.72 5.20 13.57
C GLU A 100 -4.90 5.15 12.26
N CYS A 101 -3.56 5.17 12.36
CA CYS A 101 -2.68 5.00 11.20
C CYS A 101 -2.79 3.60 10.59
N MET A 102 -2.87 2.56 11.44
CA MET A 102 -3.04 1.19 10.99
C MET A 102 -4.34 1.01 10.21
N GLU A 103 -5.46 1.54 10.72
CA GLU A 103 -6.74 1.50 10.03
C GLU A 103 -6.66 2.17 8.66
N ARG A 104 -6.00 3.32 8.57
CA ARG A 104 -5.79 4.05 7.32
C ARG A 104 -4.97 3.23 6.31
N LEU A 105 -3.83 2.68 6.72
CA LEU A 105 -2.97 1.87 5.84
C LEU A 105 -3.69 0.62 5.34
N ILE A 106 -4.46 -0.06 6.21
CA ILE A 106 -5.27 -1.21 5.82
C ILE A 106 -6.30 -0.81 4.76
N LYS A 107 -6.96 0.33 4.95
CA LYS A 107 -7.95 0.86 3.99
C LYS A 107 -7.29 1.23 2.66
N GLU A 108 -6.14 1.90 2.68
CA GLU A 108 -5.39 2.27 1.49
C GLU A 108 -4.90 1.04 0.72
N LYS A 109 -4.39 0.03 1.42
CA LYS A 109 -4.02 -1.26 0.82
C LYS A 109 -5.23 -1.92 0.15
N GLY A 110 -6.36 -2.00 0.84
CA GLY A 110 -7.58 -2.59 0.28
C GLY A 110 -8.06 -1.86 -0.98
N ASN A 111 -7.98 -0.52 -1.00
CA ASN A 111 -8.30 0.27 -2.19
C ASN A 111 -7.33 -0.01 -3.34
N ALA A 112 -6.02 -0.08 -3.06
CA ALA A 112 -5.01 -0.38 -4.07
C ALA A 112 -5.17 -1.80 -4.66
N GLU A 113 -5.46 -2.80 -3.82
CA GLU A 113 -5.76 -4.16 -4.26
C GLU A 113 -7.00 -4.22 -5.16
N GLN A 114 -8.06 -3.52 -4.78
CA GLN A 114 -9.29 -3.41 -5.58
C GLN A 114 -9.00 -2.74 -6.92
N GLN A 115 -8.25 -1.64 -6.94
CA GLN A 115 -7.85 -0.96 -8.16
C GLN A 115 -7.00 -1.86 -9.07
N SER A 116 -6.07 -2.63 -8.50
CA SER A 116 -5.26 -3.61 -9.24
C SER A 116 -6.14 -4.68 -9.89
N LYS A 117 -7.14 -5.20 -9.16
CA LYS A 117 -8.11 -6.18 -9.68
C LYS A 117 -8.93 -5.60 -10.84
N GLU A 118 -9.43 -4.37 -10.70
CA GLU A 118 -10.19 -3.68 -11.74
C GLU A 118 -9.34 -3.46 -13.00
N LYS A 119 -8.11 -2.99 -12.86
CA LYS A 119 -7.14 -2.83 -13.96
C LYS A 119 -6.85 -4.16 -14.67
N ASN A 120 -6.65 -5.24 -13.91
CA ASN A 120 -6.42 -6.56 -14.49
C ASN A 120 -7.63 -7.09 -15.26
N ASN A 121 -8.84 -6.87 -14.76
CA ASN A 121 -10.07 -7.19 -15.49
C ASN A 121 -10.20 -6.37 -16.79
N ALA A 122 -9.92 -5.07 -16.73
CA ALA A 122 -9.93 -4.19 -17.91
C ALA A 122 -8.88 -4.63 -18.95
N LYS A 123 -7.66 -4.97 -18.51
CA LYS A 123 -6.60 -5.52 -19.37
C LYS A 123 -7.04 -6.82 -20.05
N SER A 124 -7.67 -7.74 -19.31
CA SER A 124 -8.19 -8.99 -19.87
C SER A 124 -9.24 -8.74 -20.95
N LYS A 125 -10.17 -7.80 -20.69
CA LYS A 125 -11.17 -7.38 -21.68
C LYS A 125 -10.52 -6.81 -22.95
N LEU A 126 -9.52 -5.94 -22.82
CA LEU A 126 -8.78 -5.39 -23.97
C LEU A 126 -8.04 -6.46 -24.75
N HIS A 127 -7.50 -7.51 -24.10
CA HIS A 127 -6.88 -8.64 -24.81
C HIS A 127 -7.87 -9.40 -25.69
N ILE A 128 -9.11 -9.60 -25.21
CA ILE A 128 -10.18 -10.24 -25.99
C ILE A 128 -10.54 -9.36 -27.20
N GLU A 129 -10.76 -8.06 -26.98
CA GLU A 129 -11.10 -7.10 -28.05
C GLU A 129 -9.98 -6.97 -29.09
N LYS A 130 -8.72 -6.93 -28.64
CA LYS A 130 -7.54 -6.94 -29.50
C LYS A 130 -7.51 -8.19 -30.39
N LYS A 131 -7.70 -9.38 -29.81
CA LYS A 131 -7.68 -10.64 -30.56
C LYS A 131 -8.76 -10.66 -31.65
N SER A 132 -9.96 -10.18 -31.33
CA SER A 132 -11.04 -10.03 -32.31
C SER A 132 -10.67 -9.05 -33.44
N ALA A 133 -10.04 -7.92 -33.09
CA ALA A 133 -9.57 -6.94 -34.07
C ALA A 133 -8.46 -7.51 -34.97
N GLU A 134 -7.52 -8.29 -34.42
CA GLU A 134 -6.45 -8.97 -35.16
C GLU A 134 -7.00 -10.00 -36.15
N GLU A 135 -8.00 -10.80 -35.75
CA GLU A 135 -8.69 -11.75 -36.63
C GLU A 135 -9.41 -11.02 -37.78
N SER A 136 -10.12 -9.92 -37.48
CA SER A 136 -10.78 -9.10 -38.49
C SER A 136 -9.80 -8.46 -39.47
N LEU A 137 -8.65 -7.97 -38.97
CA LEU A 137 -7.57 -7.42 -39.78
C LEU A 137 -6.97 -8.48 -40.69
N LYS A 138 -6.68 -9.68 -40.17
CA LYS A 138 -6.16 -10.81 -40.95
C LYS A 138 -7.11 -11.19 -42.09
N ASN A 139 -8.40 -11.32 -41.80
CA ASN A 139 -9.41 -11.64 -42.81
C ASN A 139 -9.50 -10.55 -43.88
N SER A 140 -9.39 -9.29 -43.49
CA SER A 140 -9.45 -8.15 -44.42
C SER A 140 -8.20 -8.06 -45.31
N LYS A 141 -7.01 -8.32 -44.76
CA LYS A 141 -5.76 -8.39 -45.54
C LYS A 141 -5.81 -9.51 -46.56
N ALA A 142 -6.27 -10.70 -46.17
CA ALA A 142 -6.41 -11.82 -47.09
C ALA A 142 -7.41 -11.53 -48.23
N ALA A 143 -8.54 -10.88 -47.91
CA ALA A 143 -9.52 -10.48 -48.92
C ALA A 143 -8.97 -9.41 -49.88
N LEU A 144 -8.23 -8.42 -49.35
CA LEU A 144 -7.58 -7.38 -50.16
C LEU A 144 -6.54 -8.00 -51.11
N GLU A 145 -5.68 -8.88 -50.62
CA GLU A 145 -4.67 -9.58 -51.44
C GLU A 145 -5.32 -10.41 -52.56
N GLN A 146 -6.44 -11.08 -52.27
CA GLN A 146 -7.20 -11.81 -53.28
C GLN A 146 -7.79 -10.85 -54.33
N ALA A 147 -8.32 -9.71 -53.90
CA ALA A 147 -8.89 -8.71 -54.80
C ALA A 147 -7.81 -8.08 -55.71
N GLU A 148 -6.64 -7.73 -55.17
CA GLU A 148 -5.50 -7.20 -55.93
C GLU A 148 -5.04 -8.18 -57.01
N LYS A 149 -4.92 -9.47 -56.66
CA LYS A 149 -4.57 -10.54 -57.62
C LYS A 149 -5.59 -10.65 -58.75
N MET A 150 -6.89 -10.59 -58.43
CA MET A 150 -7.96 -10.69 -59.43
C MET A 150 -8.00 -9.48 -60.37
N VAL A 151 -7.85 -8.26 -59.83
CA VAL A 151 -7.77 -7.04 -60.64
C VAL A 151 -6.54 -7.08 -61.56
N ALA A 152 -5.39 -7.52 -61.05
CA ALA A 152 -4.17 -7.66 -61.86
C ALA A 152 -4.33 -8.67 -63.01
N LEU A 153 -4.92 -9.85 -62.73
CA LEU A 153 -5.21 -10.85 -63.76
C LEU A 153 -6.17 -10.32 -64.83
N THR A 154 -7.22 -9.62 -64.42
CA THR A 154 -8.22 -9.04 -65.34
C THR A 154 -7.60 -7.96 -66.23
N LYS A 155 -6.70 -7.15 -65.67
CA LYS A 155 -5.96 -6.12 -66.39
C LYS A 155 -5.00 -6.71 -67.44
N ASP A 156 -4.27 -7.78 -67.10
CA ASP A 156 -3.40 -8.50 -68.04
C ASP A 156 -4.21 -9.13 -69.19
N GLU A 157 -5.34 -9.77 -68.89
CA GLU A 157 -6.20 -10.36 -69.93
C GLU A 157 -6.82 -9.28 -70.84
N LEU A 158 -7.26 -8.14 -70.29
CA LEU A 158 -7.76 -7.02 -71.09
C LEU A 158 -6.66 -6.47 -72.03
N GLN A 159 -5.43 -6.32 -71.54
CA GLN A 159 -4.29 -5.89 -72.37
C GLN A 159 -3.98 -6.89 -73.50
N ARG A 160 -4.03 -8.20 -73.22
CA ARG A 160 -3.85 -9.24 -74.24
C ARG A 160 -4.93 -9.20 -75.30
N GLN A 161 -6.20 -8.97 -74.91
CA GLN A 161 -7.30 -8.84 -75.86
C GLN A 161 -7.19 -7.57 -76.71
N GLN A 162 -6.78 -6.44 -76.12
CA GLN A 162 -6.55 -5.20 -76.85
C GLN A 162 -5.37 -5.32 -77.84
N ALA A 163 -4.30 -6.03 -77.47
CA ALA A 163 -3.17 -6.31 -78.37
C ALA A 163 -3.58 -7.22 -79.56
N ARG A 164 -4.41 -8.24 -79.31
CA ARG A 164 -4.97 -9.12 -80.35
C ARG A 164 -5.89 -8.36 -81.30
N HIS A 165 -6.69 -7.43 -80.77
CA HIS A 165 -7.57 -6.55 -81.55
C HIS A 165 -6.77 -5.63 -82.49
N ASN A 166 -5.70 -5.00 -82.00
CA ASN A 166 -4.85 -4.10 -82.79
C ASN A 166 -4.01 -4.82 -83.87
N THR A 167 -3.88 -6.15 -83.80
CA THR A 167 -3.11 -6.98 -84.75
C THR A 167 -3.98 -7.53 -85.91
N GLY A 168 -5.26 -7.15 -86.00
CA GLY A 168 -6.05 -7.32 -87.22
C GLY A 168 -6.50 -8.75 -87.57
N ARG A 169 -6.61 -9.66 -86.59
CA ARG A 169 -7.18 -11.00 -86.80
C ARG A 169 -8.48 -11.13 -86.02
N GLY A 170 -9.61 -10.94 -86.71
CA GLY A 170 -10.95 -11.12 -86.17
C GLY A 170 -11.18 -12.57 -85.73
N VAL A 171 -10.98 -12.82 -84.44
CA VAL A 171 -11.39 -14.06 -83.79
C VAL A 171 -12.10 -13.67 -82.49
N THR A 172 -13.37 -14.04 -82.39
CA THR A 172 -14.18 -13.93 -81.18
C THR A 172 -13.61 -14.90 -80.16
N ILE A 173 -12.81 -14.41 -79.22
CA ILE A 173 -12.28 -15.21 -78.12
C ILE A 173 -13.27 -15.12 -76.97
N GLY A 174 -14.00 -16.21 -76.75
CA GLY A 174 -14.81 -16.41 -75.55
C GLY A 174 -13.92 -16.72 -74.36
N GLY A 175 -13.97 -15.87 -73.33
CA GLY A 175 -13.32 -16.10 -72.05
C GLY A 175 -13.92 -15.18 -71.01
N ALA A 176 -14.91 -15.67 -70.27
CA ALA A 176 -15.49 -14.97 -69.13
C ALA A 176 -14.65 -15.27 -67.88
N VAL A 177 -14.13 -14.24 -67.20
CA VAL A 177 -13.59 -14.38 -65.85
C VAL A 177 -14.58 -13.74 -64.89
N LEU A 178 -15.30 -14.57 -64.14
CA LEU A 178 -16.17 -14.14 -63.04
C LEU A 178 -15.37 -14.22 -61.74
N ALA A 179 -15.15 -13.10 -61.07
CA ALA A 179 -14.62 -13.07 -59.72
C ALA A 179 -15.66 -12.49 -58.77
N ALA A 180 -16.21 -13.35 -57.90
CA ALA A 180 -16.98 -12.94 -56.73
C ALA A 180 -16.06 -13.04 -55.51
N ILE A 181 -15.92 -11.95 -54.74
CA ILE A 181 -15.18 -11.94 -53.47
C ILE A 181 -16.21 -11.83 -52.34
N PRO A 182 -16.50 -12.91 -51.61
CA PRO A 182 -17.63 -12.92 -50.70
C PRO A 182 -17.18 -12.82 -49.25
N ILE A 183 -16.80 -11.64 -48.72
CA ILE A 183 -16.49 -11.56 -47.28
C ILE A 183 -17.03 -10.31 -46.55
N PHE A 184 -17.18 -9.11 -47.15
CA PHE A 184 -17.73 -7.96 -46.41
C PHE A 184 -18.66 -7.06 -47.23
N GLY A 185 -19.97 -7.35 -47.14
CA GLY A 185 -21.02 -6.55 -47.77
C GLY A 185 -21.03 -6.70 -49.28
N TRP A 186 -22.19 -6.53 -49.90
CA TRP A 186 -22.32 -6.66 -51.36
C TRP A 186 -21.45 -5.59 -52.01
N ILE A 187 -20.35 -5.98 -52.67
CA ILE A 187 -19.70 -5.14 -53.67
C ILE A 187 -20.60 -5.24 -54.91
N PRO A 188 -21.26 -4.17 -55.35
CA PRO A 188 -22.18 -4.23 -56.49
C PRO A 188 -21.47 -4.47 -57.83
N SER A 189 -20.14 -4.46 -57.87
CA SER A 189 -19.37 -4.67 -59.09
C SER A 189 -18.83 -6.09 -59.16
N ILE A 190 -19.70 -7.01 -59.55
CA ILE A 190 -19.26 -8.22 -60.25
C ILE A 190 -18.67 -7.72 -61.57
N ILE A 191 -17.36 -7.89 -61.76
CA ILE A 191 -16.73 -7.63 -63.06
C ILE A 191 -17.25 -8.70 -64.03
N MET A 192 -18.25 -8.34 -64.84
CA MET A 192 -18.74 -9.18 -65.93
C MET A 192 -18.20 -8.59 -67.23
N VAL A 193 -17.03 -9.06 -67.66
CA VAL A 193 -16.46 -8.72 -68.97
C VAL A 193 -16.99 -9.73 -69.99
N SER A 194 -18.00 -9.34 -70.77
CA SER A 194 -18.25 -9.91 -72.09
C SER A 194 -17.33 -9.23 -73.11
N VAL A 195 -16.90 -9.94 -74.16
CA VAL A 195 -15.92 -9.41 -75.15
C VAL A 195 -16.59 -9.12 -76.50
N GLY A 196 -16.62 -7.83 -76.86
CA GLY A 196 -17.17 -7.23 -78.08
C GLY A 196 -16.72 -5.76 -78.17
N PHE A 197 -16.78 -5.12 -79.35
CA PHE A 197 -16.23 -3.76 -79.59
C PHE A 197 -16.74 -2.68 -78.61
N SER A 198 -17.97 -2.81 -78.09
CA SER A 198 -18.56 -1.90 -77.09
C SER A 198 -18.28 -2.32 -75.64
N GLU A 199 -17.49 -3.38 -75.45
CA GLU A 199 -17.28 -4.05 -74.16
C GLU A 199 -15.86 -3.85 -73.62
N ILE A 200 -14.87 -3.44 -74.44
CA ILE A 200 -13.53 -3.05 -73.96
C ILE A 200 -13.59 -1.79 -73.09
N ASP A 201 -14.33 -0.76 -73.50
CA ASP A 201 -14.51 0.46 -72.69
C ASP A 201 -15.25 0.17 -71.37
N LYS A 202 -16.24 -0.74 -71.42
CA LYS A 202 -16.96 -1.20 -70.23
C LYS A 202 -16.04 -1.99 -69.28
N ALA A 203 -15.18 -2.85 -69.83
CA ALA A 203 -14.18 -3.60 -69.06
C ALA A 203 -13.15 -2.66 -68.42
N SER A 204 -12.70 -1.63 -69.14
CA SER A 204 -11.77 -0.61 -68.63
C SER A 204 -12.40 0.19 -67.47
N ASN A 205 -13.66 0.60 -67.61
CA ASN A 205 -14.39 1.28 -66.53
C ASN A 205 -14.60 0.35 -65.31
N ALA A 206 -14.92 -0.92 -65.54
CA ALA A 206 -15.06 -1.91 -64.46
C ALA A 206 -13.75 -2.15 -63.70
N ILE A 207 -12.60 -2.15 -64.39
CA ILE A 207 -11.28 -2.22 -63.75
C ILE A 207 -11.02 -0.95 -62.93
N SER A 208 -11.33 0.23 -63.46
CA SER A 208 -11.18 1.50 -62.72
C SER A 208 -12.05 1.52 -61.46
N ASP A 209 -13.29 1.04 -61.52
CA ASP A 209 -14.17 0.93 -60.36
C ASP A 209 -13.63 -0.07 -59.32
N ALA A 210 -13.07 -1.20 -59.78
CA ALA A 210 -12.43 -2.18 -58.92
C ALA A 210 -11.15 -1.63 -58.26
N GLU A 211 -10.33 -0.85 -58.97
CA GLU A 211 -9.16 -0.15 -58.41
C GLU A 211 -9.57 0.89 -57.35
N ASN A 212 -10.69 1.60 -57.55
CA ASN A 212 -11.25 2.52 -56.55
C ASN A 212 -11.76 1.80 -55.29
N GLU A 213 -12.45 0.67 -55.43
CA GLU A 213 -12.89 -0.15 -54.29
C GLU A 213 -11.70 -0.82 -53.57
N LEU A 214 -10.64 -1.22 -54.29
CA LEU A 214 -9.39 -1.69 -53.68
C LEU A 214 -8.78 -0.64 -52.75
N LYS A 215 -8.68 0.61 -53.21
CA LYS A 215 -8.16 1.72 -52.40
C LYS A 215 -9.00 1.97 -51.14
N LYS A 216 -10.32 1.81 -51.24
CA LYS A 216 -11.23 1.89 -50.10
C LYS A 216 -11.04 0.74 -49.12
N HIS A 217 -10.83 -0.48 -49.61
CA HIS A 217 -10.50 -1.64 -48.78
C HIS A 217 -9.13 -1.53 -48.12
N GLU A 218 -8.12 -0.98 -48.81
CA GLU A 218 -6.81 -0.66 -48.24
C GLU A 218 -6.95 0.33 -47.07
N SER A 219 -7.77 1.39 -47.24
CA SER A 219 -8.08 2.32 -46.15
C SER A 219 -8.76 1.63 -44.96
N GLN A 220 -9.65 0.66 -45.19
CA GLN A 220 -10.28 -0.12 -44.12
C GLN A 220 -9.30 -1.05 -43.41
N VAL A 221 -8.37 -1.66 -44.14
CA VAL A 221 -7.28 -2.47 -43.57
C VAL A 221 -6.38 -1.59 -42.70
N ASN A 222 -6.05 -0.39 -43.17
CA ASN A 222 -5.26 0.56 -42.40
C ASN A 222 -5.99 1.00 -41.12
N GLU A 223 -7.29 1.33 -41.19
CA GLU A 223 -8.10 1.65 -40.02
C GLU A 223 -8.11 0.51 -38.98
N LYS A 224 -8.31 -0.75 -39.44
CA LYS A 224 -8.25 -1.93 -38.56
C LYS A 224 -6.86 -2.14 -37.96
N SER A 225 -5.80 -1.86 -38.72
CA SER A 225 -4.41 -1.90 -38.24
C SER A 225 -4.17 -0.88 -37.14
N THR A 226 -4.64 0.35 -37.33
CA THR A 226 -4.59 1.41 -36.30
C THR A 226 -5.33 0.98 -35.03
N LYS A 227 -6.52 0.39 -35.14
CA LYS A 227 -7.26 -0.13 -33.97
C LYS A 227 -6.48 -1.18 -33.18
N VAL A 228 -5.78 -2.10 -33.85
CA VAL A 228 -4.91 -3.09 -33.18
C VAL A 228 -3.77 -2.40 -32.44
N SER A 229 -3.14 -1.40 -33.07
CA SER A 229 -2.09 -0.59 -32.44
C SER A 229 -2.62 0.17 -31.21
N ASP A 230 -3.82 0.75 -31.29
CA ASP A 230 -4.44 1.45 -30.16
C ASP A 230 -4.68 0.51 -28.97
N TYR A 231 -5.16 -0.72 -29.22
CA TYR A 231 -5.30 -1.71 -28.16
C TYR A 231 -3.95 -2.10 -27.53
N GLN A 232 -2.90 -2.26 -28.34
CA GLN A 232 -1.56 -2.53 -27.84
C GLN A 232 -1.06 -1.42 -26.90
N SER A 233 -1.22 -0.16 -27.32
CA SER A 233 -0.85 1.00 -26.51
C SER A 233 -1.64 1.07 -25.20
N LYS A 234 -2.96 0.83 -25.24
CA LYS A 234 -3.81 0.81 -24.03
C LYS A 234 -3.42 -0.31 -23.06
N ILE A 235 -3.14 -1.51 -23.57
CA ILE A 235 -2.69 -2.64 -22.76
C ILE A 235 -1.34 -2.33 -22.10
N ALA A 236 -0.40 -1.71 -22.83
CA ALA A 236 0.90 -1.32 -22.30
C ALA A 236 0.76 -0.25 -21.19
N ALA A 237 -0.10 0.75 -21.39
CA ALA A 237 -0.39 1.77 -20.39
C ALA A 237 -0.97 1.16 -19.10
N ILE A 238 -2.01 0.33 -19.21
CA ILE A 238 -2.61 -0.34 -18.04
C ILE A 238 -1.58 -1.25 -17.36
N GLN A 239 -0.73 -1.95 -18.12
CA GLN A 239 0.30 -2.79 -17.53
C GLN A 239 1.30 -1.99 -16.69
N LYS A 240 1.76 -0.84 -17.19
CA LYS A 240 2.63 0.06 -16.43
C LYS A 240 1.93 0.54 -15.15
N GLU A 241 0.69 0.99 -15.26
CA GLU A 241 -0.10 1.43 -14.09
C GLU A 241 -0.35 0.30 -13.09
N THR A 242 -0.55 -0.94 -13.54
CA THR A 242 -0.68 -2.12 -12.66
C THR A 242 0.63 -2.41 -11.93
N GLU A 243 1.77 -2.32 -12.61
CA GLU A 243 3.09 -2.49 -11.99
C GLU A 243 3.34 -1.44 -10.91
N GLU A 244 2.96 -0.18 -11.15
CA GLU A 244 3.01 0.89 -10.15
C GLU A 244 2.09 0.61 -8.95
N THR A 245 0.85 0.16 -9.19
CA THR A 245 -0.07 -0.22 -8.10
C THR A 245 0.43 -1.42 -7.29
N VAL A 246 1.05 -2.42 -7.92
CA VAL A 246 1.65 -3.57 -7.22
C VAL A 246 2.82 -3.12 -6.34
N LYS A 247 3.67 -2.22 -6.82
CA LYS A 247 4.75 -1.64 -6.01
C LYS A 247 4.20 -0.94 -4.77
N LEU A 248 3.14 -0.13 -4.95
CA LEU A 248 2.47 0.53 -3.83
C LEU A 248 1.91 -0.48 -2.80
N ILE A 249 1.26 -1.55 -3.25
CA ILE A 249 0.75 -2.60 -2.35
C ILE A 249 1.89 -3.19 -1.52
N ASN A 250 3.02 -3.52 -2.16
CA ASN A 250 4.19 -4.06 -1.46
C ASN A 250 4.76 -3.06 -0.44
N THR A 251 4.83 -1.76 -0.78
CA THR A 251 5.24 -0.72 0.16
C THR A 251 4.29 -0.67 1.37
N LEU A 252 2.98 -0.63 1.13
CA LEU A 252 1.97 -0.60 2.19
C LEU A 252 2.02 -1.86 3.08
N GLU A 253 2.35 -3.02 2.51
CA GLU A 253 2.51 -4.27 3.27
C GLU A 253 3.67 -4.22 4.25
N GLU A 254 4.83 -3.70 3.83
CA GLU A 254 5.98 -3.53 4.72
C GLU A 254 5.67 -2.47 5.79
N GLU A 255 5.05 -1.35 5.44
CA GLU A 255 4.65 -0.33 6.42
C GLU A 255 3.65 -0.87 7.46
N ILE A 256 2.65 -1.65 7.03
CA ILE A 256 1.71 -2.32 7.95
C ILE A 256 2.44 -3.26 8.89
N LYS A 257 3.44 -4.01 8.39
CA LYS A 257 4.20 -4.97 9.19
C LYS A 257 5.07 -4.25 10.23
N GLU A 258 5.76 -3.19 9.84
CA GLU A 258 6.53 -2.35 10.76
C GLU A 258 5.62 -1.70 11.82
N LEU A 259 4.50 -1.12 11.39
CA LEU A 259 3.55 -0.49 12.30
C LEU A 259 2.91 -1.50 13.27
N LYS A 260 2.67 -2.75 12.86
CA LYS A 260 2.19 -3.82 13.75
C LYS A 260 3.18 -4.12 14.87
N GLN A 261 4.48 -4.19 14.54
CA GLN A 261 5.51 -4.41 15.54
C GLN A 261 5.59 -3.24 16.52
N LEU A 262 5.51 -2.00 16.02
CA LEU A 262 5.51 -0.80 16.85
C LEU A 262 4.28 -0.72 17.76
N LEU A 263 3.10 -1.10 17.27
CA LEU A 263 1.84 -1.12 18.03
C LEU A 263 1.91 -2.12 19.19
N HIS A 264 2.35 -3.35 18.92
CA HIS A 264 2.54 -4.36 19.97
C HIS A 264 3.52 -3.88 21.04
N PHE A 265 4.66 -3.35 20.60
CA PHE A 265 5.68 -2.83 21.50
C PHE A 265 5.18 -1.66 22.36
N THR A 266 4.42 -0.73 21.77
CA THR A 266 3.84 0.41 22.49
C THR A 266 2.77 -0.04 23.50
N ALA A 267 1.94 -1.02 23.14
CA ALA A 267 0.93 -1.58 24.03
C ALA A 267 1.57 -2.29 25.24
N ASP A 268 2.66 -3.06 25.02
CA ASP A 268 3.39 -3.72 26.11
C ASP A 268 3.96 -2.71 27.12
N ILE A 269 4.51 -1.58 26.63
CA ILE A 269 5.01 -0.50 27.49
C ILE A 269 3.85 0.13 28.27
N GLN A 270 2.75 0.47 27.58
CA GLN A 270 1.58 1.06 28.21
C GLN A 270 1.04 0.17 29.35
N GLU A 271 0.91 -1.12 29.10
CA GLU A 271 0.42 -2.07 30.11
C GLU A 271 1.33 -2.12 31.33
N THR A 272 2.65 -2.06 31.10
CA THR A 272 3.64 -2.10 32.19
C THR A 272 3.59 -0.83 33.04
N PHE A 273 3.45 0.35 32.43
CA PHE A 273 3.24 1.60 33.19
C PHE A 273 1.93 1.59 33.96
N ARG A 274 0.85 1.10 33.36
CA ARG A 274 -0.43 0.95 34.04
C ARG A 274 -0.32 0.09 35.29
N ARG A 275 0.42 -1.03 35.22
CA ARG A 275 0.69 -1.89 36.39
C ARG A 275 1.48 -1.14 37.47
N ALA A 276 2.55 -0.45 37.09
CA ALA A 276 3.36 0.34 38.02
C ALA A 276 2.58 1.47 38.72
N VAL A 277 1.79 2.24 37.95
CA VAL A 277 0.90 3.28 38.49
C VAL A 277 -0.07 2.66 39.48
N THR A 278 -0.73 1.55 39.13
CA THR A 278 -1.67 0.85 40.02
C THR A 278 -1.01 0.43 41.35
N LEU A 279 0.21 -0.11 41.30
CA LEU A 279 0.96 -0.51 42.50
C LEU A 279 1.29 0.70 43.39
N LEU A 280 1.73 1.81 42.79
CA LEU A 280 2.05 3.05 43.50
C LEU A 280 0.82 3.71 44.10
N THR A 281 -0.31 3.75 43.38
CA THR A 281 -1.59 4.26 43.91
C THR A 281 -2.06 3.44 45.11
N VAL A 282 -1.96 2.10 45.05
CA VAL A 282 -2.30 1.22 46.18
C VAL A 282 -1.40 1.51 47.38
N LEU A 283 -0.10 1.69 47.14
CA LEU A 283 0.85 2.02 48.19
C LEU A 283 0.56 3.40 48.81
N SER A 284 0.35 4.42 47.99
CA SER A 284 -0.03 5.78 48.41
C SER A 284 -1.28 5.78 49.28
N GLY A 285 -2.30 5.00 48.90
CA GLY A 285 -3.51 4.79 49.69
C GLY A 285 -3.24 4.09 51.03
N ARG A 286 -2.40 3.03 51.04
CA ARG A 286 -2.01 2.34 52.28
C ARG A 286 -1.25 3.26 53.23
N VAL A 287 -0.26 3.99 52.72
CA VAL A 287 0.51 5.00 53.45
C VAL A 287 -0.45 6.02 54.11
N THR A 288 -1.43 6.51 53.36
CA THR A 288 -2.46 7.45 53.87
C THR A 288 -3.38 6.84 54.95
N VAL A 289 -3.75 5.56 54.84
CA VAL A 289 -4.58 4.89 55.85
C VAL A 289 -3.78 4.57 57.11
N LEU A 290 -2.52 4.13 56.95
CA LEU A 290 -1.60 3.83 58.05
C LEU A 290 -1.24 5.09 58.83
N GLU A 291 -1.06 6.23 58.17
CA GLU A 291 -0.96 7.54 58.83
C GLU A 291 -2.10 7.77 59.84
N LYS A 292 -3.32 7.36 59.47
CA LYS A 292 -4.54 7.55 60.27
C LYS A 292 -4.79 6.46 61.31
N GLN A 293 -4.26 5.24 61.12
CA GLN A 293 -4.60 4.08 61.96
C GLN A 293 -3.43 3.48 62.74
N THR A 294 -2.19 3.48 62.25
CA THR A 294 -0.99 3.01 62.98
C THR A 294 0.27 3.45 62.25
N LYS A 295 1.11 4.27 62.88
CA LYS A 295 2.25 4.99 62.26
C LYS A 295 3.45 4.13 61.82
N SER A 296 3.30 2.81 61.71
CA SER A 296 4.45 1.90 61.84
C SER A 296 4.69 0.87 60.74
N PHE A 297 3.88 0.78 59.66
CA PHE A 297 4.04 -0.35 58.72
C PHE A 297 3.83 -0.01 57.24
N ILE A 298 4.84 0.54 56.57
CA ILE A 298 4.83 0.52 55.10
C ILE A 298 5.20 -0.90 54.66
N ILE A 299 4.28 -1.59 53.99
CA ILE A 299 4.56 -2.88 53.34
C ILE A 299 5.34 -2.59 52.07
N TRP A 300 6.58 -3.10 51.98
CA TRP A 300 7.58 -2.73 50.96
C TRP A 300 7.52 -3.52 49.65
N GLU A 301 6.95 -4.72 49.69
CA GLU A 301 6.81 -5.60 48.52
C GLU A 301 6.16 -4.92 47.29
N PRO A 302 5.12 -4.07 47.43
CA PRO A 302 4.55 -3.33 46.30
C PRO A 302 5.51 -2.31 45.65
N VAL A 303 6.42 -1.70 46.42
CA VAL A 303 7.43 -0.76 45.89
C VAL A 303 8.42 -1.50 45.00
N ILE A 304 8.91 -2.64 45.49
CA ILE A 304 9.89 -3.47 44.78
C ILE A 304 9.28 -3.96 43.47
N LYS A 305 8.04 -4.47 43.49
CA LYS A 305 7.32 -4.91 42.29
C LYS A 305 7.10 -3.77 41.29
N ALA A 306 6.72 -2.58 41.74
CA ALA A 306 6.56 -1.43 40.85
C ALA A 306 7.89 -1.05 40.18
N MET A 307 9.00 -1.12 40.91
CA MET A 307 10.33 -0.84 40.38
C MET A 307 10.79 -1.89 39.37
N GLU A 308 10.54 -3.17 39.61
CA GLU A 308 10.81 -4.25 38.66
C GLU A 308 10.04 -4.07 37.35
N ASP A 309 8.75 -3.76 37.44
CA ASP A 309 7.89 -3.50 36.28
C ASP A 309 8.40 -2.29 35.48
N VAL A 310 8.65 -1.15 36.14
CA VAL A 310 9.15 0.06 35.48
C VAL A 310 10.53 -0.17 34.86
N MET A 311 11.41 -0.91 35.54
CA MET A 311 12.75 -1.21 35.02
C MET A 311 12.68 -2.14 33.80
N GLU A 312 11.78 -3.12 33.79
CA GLU A 312 11.58 -4.00 32.64
C GLU A 312 11.02 -3.22 31.44
N ALA A 313 10.05 -2.32 31.66
CA ALA A 313 9.59 -1.39 30.62
C ALA A 313 10.73 -0.49 30.12
N ALA A 314 11.52 0.06 31.04
CA ALA A 314 12.62 0.94 30.70
C ALA A 314 13.72 0.23 29.88
N LYS A 315 14.03 -1.04 30.21
CA LYS A 315 14.91 -1.90 29.39
C LYS A 315 14.35 -2.13 28.00
N LYS A 316 13.04 -2.35 27.87
CA LYS A 316 12.38 -2.51 26.55
C LYS A 316 12.47 -1.23 25.73
N VAL A 317 12.24 -0.06 26.33
CA VAL A 317 12.40 1.26 25.71
C VAL A 317 13.85 1.49 25.27
N ALA A 318 14.84 1.24 26.15
CA ALA A 318 16.27 1.41 25.84
C ALA A 318 16.76 0.55 24.67
N LYS A 319 16.23 -0.66 24.53
CA LYS A 319 16.57 -1.58 23.44
C LYS A 319 15.97 -1.16 22.10
N ASN A 320 14.98 -0.27 22.09
CA ASN A 320 14.32 0.16 20.88
C ASN A 320 14.97 1.46 20.35
N GLN A 321 15.76 1.32 19.28
CA GLN A 321 16.44 2.44 18.62
C GLN A 321 15.48 3.55 18.12
N PHE A 322 14.20 3.22 17.88
CA PHE A 322 13.20 4.20 17.42
C PHE A 322 12.71 5.13 18.53
N LEU A 323 12.83 4.76 19.81
CA LEU A 323 12.35 5.58 20.95
C LEU A 323 13.46 6.38 21.65
N CYS A 324 14.71 6.11 21.33
CA CYS A 324 15.86 6.57 22.10
C CYS A 324 16.71 7.55 21.26
N SER A 325 16.36 8.83 21.32
CA SER A 325 17.22 9.93 20.84
C SER A 325 17.56 10.90 22.00
N GLN A 326 18.72 11.57 21.91
CA GLN A 326 19.37 12.57 22.79
C GLN A 326 19.26 12.42 24.34
N GLY A 327 18.08 12.22 24.93
CA GLY A 327 17.85 11.85 26.35
C GLY A 327 18.38 10.46 26.75
N LEU A 328 19.08 9.79 25.82
CA LEU A 328 19.69 8.48 25.94
C LEU A 328 20.65 8.35 27.14
N GLN A 329 21.45 9.39 27.41
CA GLN A 329 22.46 9.32 28.47
C GLN A 329 21.83 9.38 29.85
N ASP A 330 20.88 10.29 30.07
CA ASP A 330 20.22 10.42 31.37
C ASP A 330 19.38 9.17 31.66
N PHE A 331 18.69 8.64 30.66
CA PHE A 331 17.92 7.41 30.80
C PHE A 331 18.79 6.18 31.09
N ILE A 332 19.92 6.01 30.38
CA ILE A 332 20.87 4.92 30.62
C ILE A 332 21.52 5.06 32.01
N ASN A 333 21.91 6.26 32.41
CA ASN A 333 22.49 6.52 33.73
C ASN A 333 21.47 6.19 34.85
N THR A 334 20.21 6.56 34.66
CA THR A 334 19.13 6.20 35.58
C THR A 334 18.94 4.68 35.66
N LEU A 335 18.94 3.97 34.52
CA LEU A 335 18.86 2.50 34.49
C LEU A 335 20.02 1.81 35.22
N ILE A 336 21.24 2.34 35.10
CA ILE A 336 22.42 1.83 35.82
C ILE A 336 22.24 2.00 37.33
N ASN A 337 21.84 3.18 37.79
CA ASN A 337 21.59 3.44 39.21
C ASN A 337 20.50 2.53 39.80
N VAL A 338 19.41 2.28 39.06
CA VAL A 338 18.33 1.36 39.49
C VAL A 338 18.86 -0.07 39.64
N ARG A 339 19.70 -0.52 38.69
CA ARG A 339 20.26 -1.87 38.72
C ARG A 339 21.16 -2.06 39.94
N GLU A 340 22.03 -1.10 40.23
CA GLU A 340 22.90 -1.14 41.42
C GLU A 340 22.07 -1.23 42.71
N ILE A 341 20.97 -0.47 42.78
CA ILE A 341 20.01 -0.51 43.89
C ILE A 341 19.35 -1.89 44.02
N LEU A 342 18.92 -2.51 42.92
CA LEU A 342 18.27 -3.83 42.97
C LEU A 342 19.26 -4.94 43.37
N ASP A 343 20.52 -4.84 42.92
CA ASP A 343 21.58 -5.78 43.28
C ASP A 343 21.92 -5.68 44.78
N LEU A 344 21.83 -4.48 45.37
CA LEU A 344 21.92 -4.29 46.82
C LEU A 344 20.79 -5.02 47.54
N CYS A 345 19.54 -4.94 47.08
CA CYS A 345 18.39 -5.65 47.68
C CYS A 345 18.57 -7.17 47.71
N ASN A 346 19.11 -7.74 46.63
CA ASN A 346 19.24 -9.19 46.44
C ASN A 346 20.50 -9.78 47.08
N SER A 347 21.32 -8.96 47.77
CA SER A 347 22.51 -9.43 48.46
C SER A 347 22.15 -10.28 49.69
N PRO A 348 22.83 -11.42 49.94
CA PRO A 348 22.57 -12.31 51.08
C PRO A 348 22.68 -11.63 52.45
N ASN A 349 23.37 -10.49 52.53
CA ASN A 349 23.57 -9.72 53.76
C ASN A 349 22.32 -8.92 54.19
N ASN A 350 21.30 -8.77 53.34
CA ASN A 350 20.03 -8.13 53.72
C ASN A 350 19.03 -9.08 54.41
N SER A 351 19.41 -10.34 54.66
CA SER A 351 18.62 -11.28 55.46
C SER A 351 18.46 -10.87 56.94
N GLU A 352 19.11 -9.78 57.37
CA GLU A 352 18.86 -9.17 58.68
C GLU A 352 17.61 -8.27 58.71
N LEU A 353 17.08 -7.82 57.56
CA LEU A 353 15.78 -7.13 57.50
C LEU A 353 14.59 -8.05 57.83
N ASP A 354 14.78 -9.36 57.74
CA ASP A 354 13.80 -10.37 58.17
C ASP A 354 13.76 -10.57 59.69
N ARG A 355 14.69 -9.96 60.46
CA ARG A 355 14.79 -10.16 61.92
C ARG A 355 14.20 -9.05 62.78
N TYR A 356 13.65 -7.99 62.18
CA TYR A 356 13.09 -6.85 62.92
C TYR A 356 11.63 -6.52 62.58
N TYR A 357 10.86 -7.52 62.13
CA TYR A 357 9.40 -7.45 62.02
C TYR A 357 8.70 -8.39 62.99
#